data_AF-A0A947PAM6-F1
#
_entry.id   AF-A0A947PAM6-F1
#
_cell.length_a   1.000
_cell.length_b   1.000
_cell.length_c   1.000
_cell.angle_alpha   90.00
_cell.angle_beta   90.00
_cell.angle_gamma   90.00
#
_symmetry.space_group_name_H-M   'P 1'
#
loop_
_entity.id
_entity.type
_entity.pdbx_description
1 polymer ?
#
loop_
_entity_poly.entity_id
_entity_poly.type
_entity_poly.pdbx_seq_one_letter_code
_entity_poly.pdbx_strand_id
1 'polypeptide(L)'
;MSKLFILIPILVLFLGCDEYLHHKHEDQSDKSKHNEHVEMEPIALTHYTDKTELFVEFEPFVLNEPSTFLAHFTTISDFKPIDKAKVEACLDYIGGKKECFSIDGVKTSGIFRPVAIPKQTGKAELSISIEMEEEEEETVTHRLGSFNVHASLKDVGHVEHEENATEISYLKEQQWKVDFATELASKRPLHYATPSFVEVQIPSNAKQFVSAPVSGVVIVASHITTGSSVKAGDKVAYIIPSLAQSEDIATLQFELTKAEAELKLTKNESERLQKLYTQDAVPLKRLEESQQNYEIAKASLKKINKKLQGLSSGKNGNGVSLKSYIDGNIIDIEAFNGTYVQEGEIIMQIADISKLWLKANISQHEVASIGKPIGVELLQTQGSLSFTTNNSAKLLYFSSLIDPKTRTAKVVFEIDNKNIQIKPGSRYSAKVYSDKSREVVAIAKSSIISDNGENVVFVQNGGESFERRLVEVGDTDSMYVEIRSGIEAGERVVTKGAYRLMLSSLAPAAVGHGHAH
;
A
#
# COMPACT_ATOMS: atom_id res chain seq x y z
N MET A 1 -32.03 49.71 19.87
CA MET A 1 -33.15 49.54 20.81
C MET A 1 -32.56 49.35 22.20
N SER A 2 -32.91 50.27 23.09
CA SER A 2 -32.57 50.28 24.52
C SER A 2 -33.11 49.05 25.24
N LYS A 3 -32.37 48.52 26.21
CA LYS A 3 -32.90 48.34 27.58
C LYS A 3 -31.81 48.04 28.62
N LEU A 4 -31.65 49.03 29.48
CA LEU A 4 -31.08 49.02 30.82
C LEU A 4 -32.06 48.31 31.77
N PHE A 5 -31.58 47.46 32.69
CA PHE A 5 -32.29 47.14 33.94
C PHE A 5 -31.30 46.92 35.09
N ILE A 6 -31.73 47.34 36.26
CA ILE A 6 -30.99 47.74 37.46
C ILE A 6 -31.53 46.92 38.66
N LEU A 7 -30.62 46.55 39.59
CA LEU A 7 -30.76 46.22 41.04
C LEU A 7 -31.71 45.08 41.51
N ILE A 8 -31.22 44.09 42.28
CA ILE A 8 -31.02 44.09 43.77
C ILE A 8 -30.76 42.65 44.30
N PRO A 9 -29.96 42.48 45.38
CA PRO A 9 -29.47 41.19 45.88
C PRO A 9 -30.41 40.54 46.92
N ILE A 10 -30.34 39.20 47.04
CA ILE A 10 -30.98 38.44 48.13
C ILE A 10 -29.91 37.91 49.09
N LEU A 11 -30.03 38.45 50.29
CA LEU A 11 -29.41 38.10 51.57
C LEU A 11 -30.01 36.79 52.10
N VAL A 12 -29.18 35.82 52.48
CA VAL A 12 -29.58 34.74 53.40
C VAL A 12 -28.50 34.60 54.47
N LEU A 13 -28.89 34.97 55.70
CA LEU A 13 -28.20 34.74 56.97
C LEU A 13 -28.62 33.36 57.51
N PHE A 14 -27.66 32.56 57.95
CA PHE A 14 -27.86 31.65 59.08
C PHE A 14 -26.61 31.66 59.98
N LEU A 15 -26.90 31.87 61.26
CA LEU A 15 -25.99 31.98 62.40
C LEU A 15 -25.37 30.64 62.79
N GLY A 16 -24.16 30.69 63.36
CA GLY A 16 -23.57 29.62 64.16
C GLY A 16 -22.24 30.08 64.80
N CYS A 17 -22.25 30.24 66.12
CA CYS A 17 -21.11 30.59 66.97
C CYS A 17 -20.00 29.52 66.93
N ASP A 18 -18.72 29.87 67.09
CA ASP A 18 -18.08 29.76 68.41
C ASP A 18 -16.64 30.28 68.48
N GLU A 19 -16.29 30.60 69.71
CA GLU A 19 -15.10 31.18 70.34
C GLU A 19 -13.69 30.85 69.80
N TYR A 20 -12.89 31.92 69.78
CA TYR A 20 -11.43 31.91 69.87
C TYR A 20 -10.98 31.35 71.21
N LEU A 21 -10.12 30.33 71.21
CA LEU A 21 -9.27 29.99 72.37
C LEU A 21 -7.87 29.57 71.91
N HIS A 22 -6.93 30.48 72.15
CA HIS A 22 -5.50 30.24 72.19
C HIS A 22 -5.19 29.28 73.35
N HIS A 23 -4.56 28.13 73.08
CA HIS A 23 -3.84 27.38 74.10
C HIS A 23 -2.43 27.01 73.64
N LYS A 24 -1.46 27.55 74.38
CA LYS A 24 -0.09 27.05 74.50
C LYS A 24 -0.11 25.71 75.23
N HIS A 25 0.66 24.74 74.73
CA HIS A 25 1.30 23.67 75.49
C HIS A 25 2.64 23.43 74.79
N GLU A 26 3.77 23.88 75.32
CA GLU A 26 4.56 23.33 76.45
C GLU A 26 5.30 22.04 76.02
N ASP A 27 6.61 22.22 75.81
CA ASP A 27 7.60 21.21 75.47
C ASP A 27 7.66 20.10 76.53
N GLN A 28 7.42 18.86 76.10
CA GLN A 28 7.97 17.69 76.77
C GLN A 28 8.72 16.84 75.75
N SER A 29 10.03 16.83 75.93
CA SER A 29 10.99 15.99 75.25
C SER A 29 10.69 14.51 75.52
N ASP A 30 10.19 13.80 74.52
CA ASP A 30 10.23 12.35 74.48
C ASP A 30 11.19 11.91 73.38
N LYS A 31 12.37 11.44 73.78
CA LYS A 31 13.38 10.87 72.89
C LYS A 31 12.90 9.49 72.43
N SER A 32 12.00 9.46 71.46
CA SER A 32 11.79 8.27 70.64
C SER A 32 12.79 8.30 69.48
N LYS A 33 13.55 7.22 69.33
CA LYS A 33 14.55 7.04 68.28
C LYS A 33 13.83 7.09 66.93
N HIS A 34 13.99 8.16 66.17
CA HIS A 34 13.72 8.12 64.73
C HIS A 34 14.70 7.13 64.11
N ASN A 35 14.20 5.96 63.72
CA ASN A 35 14.80 5.22 62.62
C ASN A 35 14.60 6.12 61.39
N GLU A 36 15.66 6.77 60.93
CA GLU A 36 15.72 7.28 59.56
C GLU A 36 15.55 6.07 58.64
N HIS A 37 14.33 5.85 58.15
CA HIS A 37 14.11 5.02 56.98
C HIS A 37 14.73 5.78 55.80
N VAL A 38 15.93 5.39 55.42
CA VAL A 38 16.52 5.77 54.13
C VAL A 38 15.74 4.97 53.09
N GLU A 39 14.75 5.60 52.45
CA GLU A 39 14.07 5.03 51.29
C GLU A 39 15.05 4.99 50.13
N MET A 40 15.28 3.80 49.57
CA MET A 40 16.16 3.63 48.41
C MET A 40 15.38 4.01 47.16
N GLU A 41 15.90 4.94 46.37
CA GLU A 41 15.33 5.18 45.04
C GLU A 41 15.68 4.00 44.12
N PRO A 42 14.68 3.40 43.44
CA PRO A 42 14.92 2.29 42.53
C PRO A 42 15.65 2.79 41.28
N ILE A 43 16.61 2.01 40.81
CA ILE A 43 17.31 2.23 39.55
C ILE A 43 16.46 1.63 38.43
N ALA A 44 15.98 2.46 37.51
CA ALA A 44 15.24 2.04 36.33
C ALA A 44 16.15 2.04 35.08
N LEU A 45 16.18 0.93 34.35
CA LEU A 45 17.01 0.76 33.15
C LEU A 45 16.21 0.13 32.02
N THR A 46 16.57 0.49 30.79
CA THR A 46 16.03 -0.13 29.58
C THR A 46 17.16 -0.61 28.69
N HIS A 47 17.10 -1.87 28.28
CA HIS A 47 18.12 -2.46 27.42
C HIS A 47 17.47 -3.26 26.29
N TYR A 48 17.96 -3.06 25.07
CA TYR A 48 17.49 -3.74 23.87
C TYR A 48 18.52 -4.76 23.38
N THR A 49 18.03 -5.92 22.96
CA THR A 49 18.75 -6.82 22.07
C THR A 49 18.06 -6.80 20.69
N ASP A 50 18.49 -7.66 19.78
CA ASP A 50 17.81 -7.92 18.51
C ASP A 50 16.46 -8.63 18.70
N LYS A 51 16.24 -9.28 19.84
CA LYS A 51 15.07 -10.13 20.10
C LYS A 51 14.15 -9.60 21.19
N THR A 52 14.70 -8.98 22.22
CA THR A 52 13.98 -8.61 23.44
C THR A 52 14.30 -7.19 23.89
N GLU A 53 13.29 -6.51 24.41
CA GLU A 53 13.41 -5.33 25.25
C GLU A 53 13.28 -5.77 26.71
N LEU A 54 14.20 -5.30 27.55
CA LEU A 54 14.13 -5.41 29.00
C LEU A 54 13.96 -4.01 29.58
N PHE A 55 12.86 -3.79 30.27
CA PHE A 55 12.71 -2.68 31.21
C PHE A 55 12.78 -3.23 32.61
N VAL A 56 13.74 -2.77 33.42
CA VAL A 56 13.98 -3.32 34.75
C VAL A 56 14.18 -2.24 35.78
N GLU A 57 13.51 -2.41 36.92
CA GLU A 57 13.70 -1.58 38.10
C GLU A 57 14.26 -2.44 39.23
N PHE A 58 15.24 -1.94 39.98
CA PHE A 58 15.80 -2.65 41.13
C PHE A 58 16.41 -1.69 42.13
N GLU A 59 16.41 -2.09 43.40
CA GLU A 59 17.07 -1.33 44.47
C GLU A 59 18.60 -1.47 44.39
N PRO A 60 19.37 -0.44 44.77
CA PRO A 60 20.83 -0.50 44.85
C PRO A 60 21.32 -1.72 45.64
N PHE A 61 22.40 -2.35 45.17
CA PHE A 61 22.91 -3.57 45.79
C PHE A 61 23.61 -3.28 47.12
N VAL A 62 23.14 -3.92 48.20
CA VAL A 62 23.76 -3.86 49.53
C VAL A 62 24.12 -5.27 50.00
N LEU A 63 25.29 -5.40 50.64
CA LEU A 63 25.80 -6.69 51.13
C LEU A 63 24.78 -7.39 52.05
N ASN A 64 24.43 -8.63 51.72
CA ASN A 64 23.46 -9.48 52.42
C ASN A 64 22.00 -8.98 52.49
N GLU A 65 21.68 -7.86 51.85
CA GLU A 65 20.30 -7.39 51.75
C GLU A 65 19.69 -7.86 50.42
N PRO A 66 18.37 -8.15 50.40
CA PRO A 66 17.67 -8.48 49.16
C PRO A 66 17.51 -7.23 48.29
N SER A 67 17.86 -7.34 47.01
CA SER A 67 17.48 -6.39 45.95
C SER A 67 16.50 -7.10 45.02
N THR A 68 15.25 -6.64 45.03
CA THR A 68 14.19 -7.21 44.20
C THR A 68 14.17 -6.52 42.85
N PHE A 69 14.21 -7.30 41.78
CA PHE A 69 14.05 -6.79 40.43
C PHE A 69 12.58 -6.79 40.04
N LEU A 70 12.18 -5.80 39.26
CA LEU A 70 10.94 -5.77 38.50
C LEU A 70 11.29 -5.76 37.01
N ALA A 71 11.54 -6.94 36.45
CA ALA A 71 12.02 -7.12 35.09
C ALA A 71 10.87 -7.42 34.13
N HIS A 72 10.57 -6.45 33.27
CA HIS A 72 9.59 -6.55 32.19
C HIS A 72 10.27 -6.95 30.89
N PHE A 73 9.92 -8.11 30.36
CA PHE A 73 10.43 -8.59 29.08
C PHE A 73 9.38 -8.47 27.98
N THR A 74 9.78 -7.84 26.88
CA THR A 74 8.95 -7.64 25.69
C THR A 74 9.67 -8.17 24.46
N THR A 75 8.98 -8.88 23.58
CA THR A 75 9.54 -9.36 22.31
C THR A 75 9.59 -8.22 21.28
N ILE A 76 10.69 -8.07 20.54
CA ILE A 76 10.86 -6.95 19.59
C ILE A 76 10.03 -7.13 18.30
N SER A 77 9.70 -8.36 17.92
CA SER A 77 8.96 -8.66 16.69
C SER A 77 7.49 -8.21 16.74
N ASP A 78 6.85 -8.31 17.90
CA ASP A 78 5.41 -8.05 18.09
C ASP A 78 5.08 -7.15 19.29
N PHE A 79 6.09 -6.75 20.06
CA PHE A 79 5.96 -5.93 21.27
C PHE A 79 5.02 -6.52 22.32
N LYS A 80 4.98 -7.86 22.42
CA LYS A 80 4.20 -8.60 23.42
C LYS A 80 5.03 -9.07 24.61
N PRO A 81 4.40 -9.27 25.79
CA PRO A 81 5.10 -9.78 26.97
C PRO A 81 5.54 -11.23 26.78
N ILE A 82 6.66 -11.59 27.41
CA ILE A 82 7.15 -12.97 27.45
C ILE A 82 6.62 -13.69 28.70
N ASP A 83 5.80 -14.72 28.52
CA ASP A 83 5.06 -15.36 29.62
C ASP A 83 5.73 -16.59 30.23
N LYS A 84 6.52 -17.32 29.43
CA LYS A 84 7.14 -18.59 29.83
C LYS A 84 8.63 -18.56 29.55
N ALA A 85 9.38 -18.26 30.59
CA ALA A 85 10.82 -18.25 30.54
C ALA A 85 11.40 -18.48 31.92
N LYS A 86 12.67 -18.85 31.94
CA LYS A 86 13.53 -18.76 33.12
C LYS A 86 14.36 -17.50 33.04
N VAL A 87 14.38 -16.72 34.12
CA VAL A 87 15.16 -15.48 34.19
C VAL A 87 16.25 -15.61 35.24
N GLU A 88 17.47 -15.24 34.87
CA GLU A 88 18.65 -15.26 35.73
C GLU A 88 19.31 -13.88 35.77
N ALA A 89 19.40 -13.28 36.95
CA ALA A 89 20.18 -12.07 37.17
C ALA A 89 21.55 -12.45 37.75
N CYS A 90 22.64 -12.01 37.11
CA CYS A 90 24.00 -12.31 37.53
C CYS A 90 24.81 -11.03 37.81
N LEU A 91 25.58 -11.07 38.89
CA LEU A 91 26.61 -10.10 39.26
C LEU A 91 27.98 -10.73 39.04
N ASP A 92 28.75 -10.20 38.10
CA ASP A 92 30.12 -10.63 37.80
C ASP A 92 31.13 -9.62 38.38
N TYR A 93 31.78 -9.97 39.48
CA TYR A 93 32.69 -9.09 40.20
C TYR A 93 34.06 -9.04 39.54
N ILE A 94 34.68 -7.86 39.55
CA ILE A 94 36.06 -7.66 39.12
C ILE A 94 36.99 -8.52 40.00
N GLY A 95 37.42 -9.68 39.47
CA GLY A 95 38.10 -10.73 40.24
C GLY A 95 37.63 -12.16 39.93
N GLY A 96 36.59 -12.33 39.10
CA GLY A 96 36.17 -13.62 38.52
C GLY A 96 35.19 -14.43 39.37
N LYS A 97 34.61 -13.82 40.40
CA LYS A 97 33.48 -14.41 41.14
C LYS A 97 32.18 -13.96 40.50
N LYS A 98 31.27 -14.90 40.25
CA LYS A 98 29.96 -14.67 39.65
C LYS A 98 28.87 -15.19 40.59
N GLU A 99 27.91 -14.35 40.91
CA GLU A 99 26.72 -14.69 41.72
C GLU A 99 25.48 -14.58 40.83
N CYS A 100 24.68 -15.64 40.70
CA CYS A 100 23.48 -15.64 39.86
C CYS A 100 22.24 -16.04 40.65
N PHE A 101 21.13 -15.39 40.32
CA PHE A 101 19.86 -15.49 41.02
C PHE A 101 18.76 -15.75 39.99
N SER A 102 18.25 -16.98 39.97
CA SER A 102 17.26 -17.43 38.99
C SER A 102 15.85 -17.49 39.57
N ILE A 103 14.87 -17.20 38.73
CA ILE A 103 13.46 -17.48 38.98
C ILE A 103 12.87 -18.23 37.79
N ASP A 104 12.05 -19.24 38.09
CA ASP A 104 11.34 -20.01 37.09
C ASP A 104 9.89 -19.53 37.02
N GLY A 105 9.43 -19.19 35.81
CA GLY A 105 8.04 -18.87 35.54
C GLY A 105 7.58 -17.50 36.06
N VAL A 106 6.36 -17.15 35.63
CA VAL A 106 5.80 -15.80 35.77
C VAL A 106 4.51 -15.84 36.60
N LYS A 107 4.36 -14.89 37.54
CA LYS A 107 3.08 -14.63 38.23
C LYS A 107 2.20 -13.64 37.48
N THR A 108 2.80 -12.73 36.70
CA THR A 108 2.13 -11.68 35.94
C THR A 108 2.77 -11.57 34.56
N SER A 109 2.02 -11.85 33.50
CA SER A 109 2.47 -11.86 32.09
C SER A 109 3.58 -10.84 31.79
N GLY A 110 4.75 -11.31 31.32
CA GLY A 110 5.91 -10.46 31.01
C GLY A 110 6.77 -9.98 32.18
N ILE A 111 6.35 -10.17 33.43
CA ILE A 111 6.99 -9.58 34.63
C ILE A 111 7.64 -10.65 35.50
N PHE A 112 8.96 -10.53 35.64
CA PHE A 112 9.80 -11.44 36.43
C PHE A 112 10.38 -10.69 37.62
N ARG A 113 10.44 -11.37 38.77
CA ARG A 113 10.94 -10.80 40.03
C ARG A 113 12.06 -11.64 40.65
N PRO A 114 13.22 -11.78 39.99
CA PRO A 114 14.39 -12.37 40.66
C PRO A 114 14.80 -11.50 41.84
N VAL A 115 15.33 -12.12 42.89
CA VAL A 115 15.82 -11.42 44.08
C VAL A 115 17.31 -11.72 44.22
N ALA A 116 18.14 -10.69 44.08
CA ALA A 116 19.57 -10.81 44.33
C ALA A 116 19.87 -10.58 45.81
N ILE A 117 20.73 -11.43 46.38
CA ILE A 117 21.24 -11.25 47.75
C ILE A 117 22.77 -11.30 47.67
N PRO A 118 23.43 -10.17 47.36
CA PRO A 118 24.87 -10.12 47.14
C PRO A 118 25.66 -10.62 48.35
N LYS A 119 26.67 -11.47 48.14
CA LYS A 119 27.53 -12.00 49.22
C LYS A 119 28.90 -11.33 49.29
N GLN A 120 29.15 -10.36 48.42
CA GLN A 120 30.40 -9.62 48.36
C GLN A 120 30.17 -8.15 47.99
N THR A 121 31.04 -7.26 48.46
CA THR A 121 31.05 -5.84 48.07
C THR A 121 32.00 -5.58 46.90
N GLY A 122 31.81 -4.45 46.23
CA GLY A 122 32.67 -3.98 45.15
C GLY A 122 31.93 -3.82 43.82
N LYS A 123 32.68 -3.46 42.79
CA LYS A 123 32.13 -3.21 41.45
C LYS A 123 31.88 -4.53 40.72
N ALA A 124 30.66 -4.70 40.21
CA ALA A 124 30.20 -5.89 39.48
C ALA A 124 29.49 -5.51 38.20
N GLU A 125 29.69 -6.28 37.13
CA GLU A 125 28.88 -6.21 35.91
C GLU A 125 27.56 -6.94 36.13
N LEU A 126 26.45 -6.24 35.90
CA LEU A 126 25.11 -6.79 35.97
C LEU A 126 24.68 -7.29 34.60
N SER A 127 24.25 -8.55 34.54
CA SER A 127 23.58 -9.10 33.36
C SER A 127 22.30 -9.83 33.74
N ILE A 128 21.25 -9.70 32.93
CA ILE A 128 20.01 -10.44 33.10
C ILE A 128 19.79 -11.29 31.84
N SER A 129 19.70 -12.60 32.02
CA SER A 129 19.46 -13.57 30.97
C SER A 129 18.03 -14.10 31.06
N ILE A 130 17.39 -14.28 29.90
CA ILE A 130 16.08 -14.90 29.76
C ILE A 130 16.20 -16.11 28.83
N GLU A 131 15.80 -17.27 29.31
CA GLU A 131 15.76 -18.54 28.59
C GLU A 131 14.29 -18.84 28.25
N MET A 132 13.94 -18.69 26.97
CA MET A 132 12.55 -18.80 26.49
C MET A 132 12.19 -20.26 26.24
N GLU A 133 10.97 -20.66 26.62
CA GLU A 133 10.49 -22.05 26.48
C GLU A 133 9.77 -22.35 25.14
N GLU A 134 9.69 -21.40 24.20
CA GLU A 134 9.06 -21.62 22.88
C GLU A 134 10.02 -22.30 21.87
N GLU A 135 9.51 -22.75 20.71
CA GLU A 135 10.00 -23.83 19.80
C GLU A 135 11.53 -24.00 19.54
N GLU A 136 12.37 -23.03 19.88
CA GLU A 136 13.83 -23.13 19.96
C GLU A 136 14.28 -22.59 21.34
N GLU A 137 14.72 -23.47 22.26
CA GLU A 137 15.29 -23.07 23.56
C GLU A 137 16.44 -22.07 23.33
N GLU A 138 16.14 -20.79 23.51
CA GLU A 138 17.07 -19.72 23.22
C GLU A 138 17.24 -18.82 24.43
N THR A 139 18.50 -18.60 24.79
CA THR A 139 18.89 -17.71 25.89
C THR A 139 19.35 -16.36 25.34
N VAL A 140 18.66 -15.30 25.74
CA VAL A 140 19.02 -13.91 25.42
C VAL A 140 19.58 -13.25 26.67
N THR A 141 20.73 -12.57 26.56
CA THR A 141 21.40 -11.92 27.70
C THR A 141 21.48 -10.41 27.51
N HIS A 142 20.90 -9.66 28.44
CA HIS A 142 21.02 -8.21 28.57
C HIS A 142 22.20 -7.87 29.47
N ARG A 143 23.15 -7.06 28.99
CA ARG A 143 24.30 -6.60 29.78
C ARG A 143 24.04 -5.16 30.20
N LEU A 144 23.70 -4.95 31.46
CA LEU A 144 23.21 -3.66 31.98
C LEU A 144 24.34 -2.73 32.44
N GLY A 145 25.58 -3.22 32.44
CA GLY A 145 26.77 -2.46 32.80
C GLY A 145 27.18 -2.65 34.25
N SER A 146 27.99 -1.71 34.74
CA SER A 146 28.73 -1.86 35.99
C SER A 146 28.06 -1.14 37.15
N PHE A 147 27.80 -1.86 38.24
CA PHE A 147 27.17 -1.36 39.47
C PHE A 147 28.05 -1.64 40.69
N ASN A 148 27.90 -0.83 41.74
CA ASN A 148 28.60 -1.06 42.99
C ASN A 148 27.69 -1.80 43.97
N VAL A 149 28.24 -2.84 44.60
CA VAL A 149 27.64 -3.48 45.78
C VAL A 149 28.20 -2.82 47.03
N HIS A 150 27.32 -2.10 47.73
CA HIS A 150 27.63 -1.28 48.89
C HIS A 150 27.73 -2.12 50.16
N ALA A 151 28.58 -1.69 51.10
CA ALA A 151 28.75 -2.38 52.39
C ALA A 151 27.54 -2.14 53.32
N SER A 152 26.92 -0.96 53.21
CA SER A 152 25.74 -0.59 53.97
C SER A 152 24.88 0.41 53.19
N LEU A 153 23.61 0.56 53.60
CA LEU A 153 22.66 1.53 53.02
C LEU A 153 23.18 2.98 53.05
N LYS A 154 24.02 3.33 54.03
CA LYS A 154 24.58 4.69 54.15
C LYS A 154 25.60 5.03 53.07
N ASP A 155 26.13 4.02 52.40
CA ASP A 155 27.13 4.17 51.35
C ASP A 155 26.48 4.33 49.96
N VAL A 156 25.15 4.16 49.86
CA VAL A 156 24.37 4.42 48.65
C VAL A 156 24.24 5.94 48.53
N GLY A 157 24.92 6.54 47.56
CA GLY A 157 24.81 7.98 47.32
C GLY A 157 23.39 8.34 46.86
N HIS A 158 22.86 9.48 47.30
CA HIS A 158 21.66 10.05 46.71
C HIS A 158 21.99 10.53 45.30
N VAL A 159 21.28 9.99 44.31
CA VAL A 159 21.31 10.47 42.93
C VAL A 159 20.07 11.33 42.76
N GLU A 160 20.22 12.65 42.75
CA GLU A 160 19.11 13.54 42.39
C GLU A 160 18.78 13.32 40.90
N HIS A 161 17.61 12.74 40.61
CA HIS A 161 17.05 12.76 39.27
C HIS A 161 16.37 14.12 39.03
N GLU A 162 16.83 14.87 38.03
CA GLU A 162 16.07 16.01 37.52
C GLU A 162 14.78 15.47 36.87
N GLU A 163 13.63 15.67 37.52
CA GLU A 163 12.33 15.43 36.90
C GLU A 163 12.21 16.31 35.65
N ASN A 164 12.31 15.70 34.47
CA ASN A 164 12.05 16.40 33.23
C ASN A 164 10.54 16.61 33.12
N ALA A 165 10.09 17.86 33.29
CA ALA A 165 8.68 18.25 33.25
C ALA A 165 7.95 17.91 31.92
N THR A 166 8.66 17.40 30.91
CA THR A 166 8.15 16.98 29.59
C THR A 166 8.05 15.47 29.41
N GLU A 167 8.36 14.67 30.44
CA GLU A 167 8.34 13.22 30.41
C GLU A 167 6.92 12.65 30.61
N ILE A 168 6.53 11.73 29.74
CA ILE A 168 5.24 11.05 29.72
C ILE A 168 5.48 9.61 30.16
N SER A 169 4.95 9.24 31.33
CA SER A 169 4.95 7.86 31.79
C SER A 169 3.84 7.04 31.10
N TYR A 170 4.20 5.89 30.56
CA TYR A 170 3.27 4.93 29.96
C TYR A 170 3.74 3.49 30.21
N LEU A 171 3.08 2.80 31.13
CA LEU A 171 3.56 1.54 31.71
C LEU A 171 3.58 0.39 30.69
N LYS A 172 4.45 -0.61 30.88
CA LYS A 172 4.55 -1.79 30.00
C LYS A 172 3.24 -2.54 29.90
N GLU A 173 2.52 -2.70 31.01
CA GLU A 173 1.21 -3.35 31.02
C GLU A 173 0.14 -2.53 30.30
N GLN A 174 0.32 -1.22 30.13
CA GLN A 174 -0.53 -0.41 29.26
C GLN A 174 -0.14 -0.60 27.79
N GLN A 175 1.16 -0.61 27.47
CA GLN A 175 1.69 -0.85 26.14
C GLN A 175 1.22 -2.21 25.58
N TRP A 176 1.31 -3.28 26.38
CA TRP A 176 0.95 -4.64 25.95
C TRP A 176 -0.54 -4.83 25.61
N LYS A 177 -1.41 -3.98 26.18
CA LYS A 177 -2.87 -4.00 25.95
C LYS A 177 -3.29 -3.39 24.61
N VAL A 178 -2.39 -2.72 23.91
CA VAL A 178 -2.65 -2.12 22.60
C VAL A 178 -1.72 -2.70 21.53
N ASP A 179 -1.95 -2.35 20.26
CA ASP A 179 -0.97 -2.57 19.19
C ASP A 179 0.08 -1.46 19.30
N PHE A 180 1.08 -1.71 20.15
CA PHE A 180 2.19 -0.80 20.43
C PHE A 180 3.42 -1.27 19.67
N ALA A 181 4.24 -0.35 19.16
CA ALA A 181 5.52 -0.69 18.57
C ALA A 181 6.43 0.54 18.55
N THR A 182 7.74 0.32 18.60
CA THR A 182 8.75 1.36 18.40
C THR A 182 9.76 0.95 17.33
N GLU A 183 10.36 1.91 16.64
CA GLU A 183 11.43 1.67 15.67
C GLU A 183 12.55 2.69 15.89
N LEU A 184 13.79 2.28 15.59
CA LEU A 184 14.92 3.20 15.60
C LEU A 184 14.83 4.17 14.41
N ALA A 185 14.95 5.46 14.70
CA ALA A 185 15.30 6.46 13.72
C ALA A 185 16.69 6.12 13.17
N SER A 186 16.80 5.92 11.87
CA SER A 186 18.04 5.45 11.26
C SER A 186 18.33 6.21 9.98
N LYS A 187 19.62 6.33 9.67
CA LYS A 187 20.06 6.83 8.38
C LYS A 187 19.73 5.80 7.31
N ARG A 188 18.94 6.21 6.33
CA ARG A 188 18.53 5.34 5.23
C ARG A 188 18.45 6.12 3.92
N PRO A 189 18.69 5.47 2.77
CA PRO A 189 18.52 6.11 1.47
C PRO A 189 17.03 6.35 1.22
N LEU A 190 16.66 7.62 1.02
CA LEU A 190 15.32 8.01 0.62
C LEU A 190 15.33 8.46 -0.85
N HIS A 191 14.46 7.85 -1.65
CA HIS A 191 14.34 8.18 -3.07
C HIS A 191 13.64 9.52 -3.28
N TYR A 192 14.18 10.35 -4.19
CA TYR A 192 13.51 11.59 -4.58
C TYR A 192 12.18 11.28 -5.26
N ALA A 193 11.16 12.07 -4.98
CA ALA A 193 9.84 11.91 -5.58
C ALA A 193 9.33 13.26 -6.08
N THR A 194 8.84 13.30 -7.32
CA THR A 194 8.17 14.48 -7.86
C THR A 194 6.66 14.30 -7.82
N PRO A 195 5.89 15.34 -7.42
CA PRO A 195 4.45 15.33 -7.61
C PRO A 195 4.10 15.30 -9.11
N SER A 196 3.02 14.61 -9.46
CA SER A 196 2.52 14.46 -10.82
C SER A 196 1.02 14.14 -10.80
N PHE A 197 0.40 14.17 -11.97
CA PHE A 197 -0.90 13.54 -12.22
C PHE A 197 -0.72 12.30 -13.09
N VAL A 198 -1.43 11.23 -12.76
CA VAL A 198 -1.46 9.97 -13.51
C VAL A 198 -2.82 9.80 -14.13
N GLU A 199 -2.85 9.50 -15.42
CA GLU A 199 -4.03 8.99 -16.12
C GLU A 199 -3.87 7.48 -16.36
N VAL A 200 -4.91 6.72 -16.04
CA VAL A 200 -4.92 5.27 -16.22
C VAL A 200 -5.47 4.94 -17.60
N GLN A 201 -4.69 4.26 -18.42
CA GLN A 201 -5.05 3.90 -19.79
C GLN A 201 -4.99 2.39 -20.00
N ILE A 202 -5.85 1.87 -20.87
CA ILE A 202 -5.75 0.49 -21.35
C ILE A 202 -4.66 0.45 -22.44
N PRO A 203 -3.75 -0.53 -22.43
CA PRO A 203 -2.78 -0.72 -23.51
C PRO A 203 -3.46 -0.72 -24.88
N SER A 204 -2.85 -0.09 -25.87
CA SER A 204 -3.47 0.05 -27.20
C SER A 204 -3.70 -1.30 -27.89
N ASN A 205 -2.82 -2.26 -27.67
CA ASN A 205 -2.94 -3.64 -28.18
C ASN A 205 -3.93 -4.52 -27.39
N ALA A 206 -4.47 -4.00 -26.28
CA ALA A 206 -5.47 -4.68 -25.46
C ALA A 206 -6.90 -4.18 -25.75
N LYS A 207 -7.10 -3.41 -26.84
CA LYS A 207 -8.41 -2.95 -27.31
C LYS A 207 -8.73 -3.49 -28.69
N GLN A 208 -9.99 -3.82 -28.90
CA GLN A 208 -10.56 -4.13 -30.21
C GLN A 208 -11.84 -3.32 -30.40
N PHE A 209 -11.92 -2.61 -31.53
CA PHE A 209 -13.19 -2.12 -32.05
C PHE A 209 -13.75 -3.16 -33.01
N VAL A 210 -14.97 -3.61 -32.77
CA VAL A 210 -15.70 -4.48 -33.68
C VAL A 210 -16.50 -3.57 -34.60
N SER A 211 -16.07 -3.45 -35.85
CA SER A 211 -16.73 -2.62 -36.86
C SER A 211 -17.54 -3.44 -37.86
N ALA A 212 -18.48 -2.80 -38.54
CA ALA A 212 -19.29 -3.41 -39.57
C ALA A 212 -18.46 -3.65 -40.85
N PRO A 213 -18.27 -4.90 -41.30
CA PRO A 213 -17.60 -5.19 -42.57
C PRO A 213 -18.50 -4.95 -43.79
N VAL A 214 -19.82 -4.81 -43.59
CA VAL A 214 -20.84 -4.53 -44.63
C VAL A 214 -21.97 -3.72 -44.01
N SER A 215 -22.65 -2.91 -44.83
CA SER A 215 -23.85 -2.18 -44.39
C SER A 215 -25.05 -3.10 -44.20
N GLY A 216 -25.81 -2.92 -43.12
CA GLY A 216 -26.95 -3.78 -42.82
C GLY A 216 -27.52 -3.59 -41.42
N VAL A 217 -28.42 -4.50 -41.04
CA VAL A 217 -29.05 -4.50 -39.71
C VAL A 217 -28.24 -5.37 -38.75
N VAL A 218 -27.81 -4.80 -37.63
CA VAL A 218 -27.06 -5.49 -36.57
C VAL A 218 -28.00 -6.28 -35.67
N ILE A 219 -27.58 -7.50 -35.34
CA ILE A 219 -28.14 -8.27 -34.25
C ILE A 219 -26.99 -8.79 -33.38
N VAL A 220 -26.89 -8.24 -32.19
CA VAL A 220 -26.01 -8.63 -31.09
C VAL A 220 -26.48 -9.97 -30.52
N ALA A 221 -25.53 -10.85 -30.19
CA ALA A 221 -25.85 -12.15 -29.60
C ALA A 221 -26.53 -11.98 -28.22
N SER A 222 -27.49 -12.83 -27.89
CA SER A 222 -28.36 -12.63 -26.71
C SER A 222 -27.64 -12.66 -25.35
N HIS A 223 -26.47 -13.30 -25.27
CA HIS A 223 -25.64 -13.38 -24.04
C HIS A 223 -24.66 -12.21 -23.90
N ILE A 224 -24.65 -11.32 -24.89
CA ILE A 224 -23.72 -10.20 -24.97
C ILE A 224 -24.40 -8.92 -24.48
N THR A 225 -23.86 -8.39 -23.39
CA THR A 225 -24.20 -7.09 -22.83
C THR A 225 -22.92 -6.34 -22.47
N THR A 226 -23.00 -5.04 -22.22
CA THR A 226 -21.89 -4.29 -21.63
C THR A 226 -21.43 -4.95 -20.33
N GLY A 227 -20.13 -5.14 -20.16
CA GLY A 227 -19.52 -5.87 -19.04
C GLY A 227 -19.39 -7.39 -19.25
N SER A 228 -20.01 -7.98 -20.28
CA SER A 228 -19.83 -9.42 -20.58
C SER A 228 -18.38 -9.73 -20.93
N SER A 229 -17.87 -10.84 -20.41
CA SER A 229 -16.55 -11.38 -20.77
C SER A 229 -16.65 -12.21 -22.05
N VAL A 230 -15.65 -12.07 -22.92
CA VAL A 230 -15.55 -12.76 -24.20
C VAL A 230 -14.14 -13.28 -24.40
N LYS A 231 -14.02 -14.41 -25.12
CA LYS A 231 -12.75 -14.98 -25.56
C LYS A 231 -12.51 -14.71 -27.03
N ALA A 232 -11.24 -14.73 -27.42
CA ALA A 232 -10.86 -14.71 -28.83
C ALA A 232 -11.55 -15.85 -29.59
N GLY A 233 -12.28 -15.50 -30.65
CA GLY A 233 -13.08 -16.41 -31.47
C GLY A 233 -14.59 -16.39 -31.19
N ASP A 234 -15.02 -15.84 -30.05
CA ASP A 234 -16.44 -15.76 -29.69
C ASP A 234 -17.21 -14.88 -30.67
N LYS A 235 -18.40 -15.34 -31.05
CA LYS A 235 -19.30 -14.59 -31.95
C LYS A 235 -20.12 -13.61 -31.13
N VAL A 236 -19.87 -12.32 -31.35
CA VAL A 236 -20.46 -11.24 -30.53
C VAL A 236 -21.69 -10.60 -31.16
N ALA A 237 -21.75 -10.58 -32.50
CA ALA A 237 -22.87 -10.03 -33.25
C ALA A 237 -22.93 -10.64 -34.66
N TYR A 238 -24.00 -10.36 -35.39
CA TYR A 238 -24.15 -10.66 -36.80
C TYR A 238 -24.85 -9.50 -37.51
N ILE A 239 -24.46 -9.25 -38.76
CA ILE A 239 -25.08 -8.22 -39.60
C ILE A 239 -25.88 -8.90 -40.70
N ILE A 240 -27.16 -8.60 -40.80
CA ILE A 240 -27.97 -8.95 -41.97
C ILE A 240 -27.76 -7.85 -43.00
N PRO A 241 -27.05 -8.13 -44.11
CA PRO A 241 -26.77 -7.11 -45.11
C PRO A 241 -28.09 -6.56 -45.68
N SER A 242 -28.23 -5.24 -45.72
CA SER A 242 -29.39 -4.64 -46.36
C SER A 242 -29.15 -4.55 -47.86
N LEU A 243 -29.95 -5.29 -48.62
CA LEU A 243 -29.89 -5.33 -50.08
C LEU A 243 -30.27 -3.99 -50.74
N ALA A 244 -30.64 -2.96 -49.97
CA ALA A 244 -31.14 -1.68 -50.48
C ALA A 244 -30.11 -0.87 -51.30
N GLN A 245 -28.82 -1.23 -51.29
CA GLN A 245 -27.78 -0.55 -52.10
C GLN A 245 -27.04 -1.46 -53.10
N SER A 246 -27.28 -2.78 -53.09
CA SER A 246 -26.74 -3.69 -54.10
C SER A 246 -27.82 -3.97 -55.13
N GLU A 247 -27.55 -3.70 -56.41
CA GLU A 247 -28.33 -4.12 -57.59
C GLU A 247 -29.41 -5.19 -57.29
N ASP A 248 -30.67 -4.86 -57.62
CA ASP A 248 -31.84 -5.72 -57.44
C ASP A 248 -31.50 -7.16 -57.82
N ILE A 249 -31.82 -8.15 -56.96
CA ILE A 249 -31.61 -9.57 -57.25
C ILE A 249 -32.20 -9.94 -58.62
N ALA A 250 -33.28 -9.28 -59.04
CA ALA A 250 -33.86 -9.43 -60.37
C ALA A 250 -32.88 -9.03 -61.50
N THR A 251 -32.11 -7.95 -61.32
CA THR A 251 -31.08 -7.52 -62.29
C THR A 251 -29.92 -8.51 -62.38
N LEU A 252 -29.43 -9.03 -61.25
CA LEU A 252 -28.38 -10.04 -61.25
C LEU A 252 -28.83 -11.39 -61.81
N GLN A 253 -30.09 -11.78 -61.58
CA GLN A 253 -30.69 -12.96 -62.21
C GLN A 253 -30.78 -12.79 -63.72
N PHE A 254 -31.19 -11.61 -64.20
CA PHE A 254 -31.20 -11.29 -65.62
C PHE A 254 -29.78 -11.34 -66.23
N GLU A 255 -28.79 -10.76 -65.56
CA GLU A 255 -27.39 -10.83 -65.99
C GLU A 255 -26.85 -12.27 -66.02
N LEU A 256 -27.20 -13.09 -65.04
CA LEU A 256 -26.85 -14.51 -65.01
C LEU A 256 -27.43 -15.24 -66.22
N THR A 257 -28.74 -15.09 -66.48
CA THR A 257 -29.40 -15.71 -67.64
C THR A 257 -28.75 -15.27 -68.95
N LYS A 258 -28.40 -13.98 -69.08
CA LYS A 258 -27.68 -13.46 -70.25
C LYS A 258 -26.30 -14.10 -70.42
N ALA A 259 -25.50 -14.17 -69.35
CA ALA A 259 -24.16 -14.75 -69.39
C ALA A 259 -24.17 -16.26 -69.65
N GLU A 260 -25.17 -17.00 -69.15
CA GLU A 260 -25.38 -18.42 -69.46
C GLU A 260 -25.70 -18.64 -70.94
N ALA A 261 -26.58 -17.81 -71.50
CA ALA A 261 -26.93 -17.87 -72.92
C ALA A 261 -25.72 -17.57 -73.82
N GLU A 262 -24.93 -16.57 -73.47
CA GLU A 262 -23.73 -16.16 -74.22
C GLU A 262 -22.60 -17.20 -74.12
N LEU A 263 -22.40 -17.81 -72.94
CA LEU A 263 -21.48 -18.93 -72.78
C LEU A 263 -21.90 -20.13 -73.63
N LYS A 264 -23.20 -20.45 -73.67
CA LYS A 264 -23.72 -21.55 -74.47
C LYS A 264 -23.50 -21.31 -75.96
N LEU A 265 -23.74 -20.08 -76.44
CA LEU A 265 -23.53 -19.70 -77.83
C LEU A 265 -22.05 -19.83 -78.23
N THR A 266 -21.16 -19.20 -77.46
CA THR A 266 -19.71 -19.19 -77.74
C THR A 266 -19.08 -20.58 -77.61
N LYS A 267 -19.55 -21.41 -76.66
CA LYS A 267 -19.14 -22.81 -76.54
C LYS A 267 -19.49 -23.61 -77.78
N ASN A 268 -20.75 -23.56 -78.21
CA ASN A 268 -21.21 -24.30 -79.39
C ASN A 268 -20.45 -23.86 -80.66
N GLU A 269 -20.18 -22.56 -80.80
CA GLU A 269 -19.41 -22.04 -81.93
C GLU A 269 -17.95 -22.52 -81.92
N SER A 270 -17.30 -22.48 -80.74
CA SER A 270 -15.94 -22.97 -80.58
C SER A 270 -15.83 -24.47 -80.88
N GLU A 271 -16.76 -25.29 -80.36
CA GLU A 271 -16.80 -26.72 -80.64
C GLU A 271 -17.06 -27.03 -82.13
N ARG A 272 -17.93 -26.25 -82.78
CA ARG A 272 -18.20 -26.36 -84.21
C ARG A 272 -16.97 -26.04 -85.06
N LEU A 273 -16.33 -24.90 -84.79
CA LEU A 273 -15.12 -24.49 -85.51
C LEU A 273 -13.94 -25.42 -85.25
N GLN A 274 -13.85 -26.01 -84.07
CA GLN A 274 -12.81 -27.01 -83.77
C GLN A 274 -12.96 -28.24 -84.67
N LYS A 275 -14.18 -28.75 -84.84
CA LYS A 275 -14.46 -29.89 -85.75
C LYS A 275 -14.14 -29.54 -87.20
N LEU A 276 -14.53 -28.35 -87.66
CA LEU A 276 -14.23 -27.90 -89.02
C LEU A 276 -12.74 -27.69 -89.25
N TYR A 277 -12.00 -27.23 -88.23
CA TYR A 277 -10.55 -27.08 -88.30
C TYR A 277 -9.85 -28.44 -88.42
N THR A 278 -10.30 -29.47 -87.68
CA THR A 278 -9.78 -30.84 -87.83
C THR A 278 -10.07 -31.47 -89.20
N GLN A 279 -10.92 -30.84 -90.00
CA GLN A 279 -11.23 -31.21 -91.39
C GLN A 279 -10.61 -30.25 -92.41
N ASP A 280 -9.68 -29.38 -91.98
CA ASP A 280 -9.02 -28.34 -92.79
C ASP A 280 -10.01 -27.37 -93.48
N ALA A 281 -11.24 -27.24 -92.96
CA ALA A 281 -12.32 -26.46 -93.57
C ALA A 281 -12.42 -25.00 -93.08
N VAL A 282 -11.63 -24.61 -92.07
CA VAL A 282 -11.58 -23.22 -91.54
C VAL A 282 -10.15 -22.82 -91.15
N PRO A 283 -9.75 -21.54 -91.27
CA PRO A 283 -8.43 -21.06 -90.83
C PRO A 283 -8.24 -21.13 -89.30
N LEU A 284 -7.02 -21.43 -88.84
CA LEU A 284 -6.68 -21.50 -87.40
C LEU A 284 -7.09 -20.24 -86.63
N LYS A 285 -6.85 -19.05 -87.19
CA LYS A 285 -7.21 -17.76 -86.57
C LYS A 285 -8.69 -17.68 -86.17
N ARG A 286 -9.61 -18.22 -86.98
CA ARG A 286 -11.05 -18.23 -86.69
C ARG A 286 -11.37 -19.12 -85.48
N LEU A 287 -10.67 -20.24 -85.33
CA LEU A 287 -10.80 -21.13 -84.17
C LEU A 287 -10.30 -20.45 -82.90
N GLU A 288 -9.12 -19.83 -82.95
CA GLU A 288 -8.52 -19.11 -81.82
C GLU A 288 -9.41 -17.95 -81.34
N GLU A 289 -9.96 -17.15 -82.26
CA GLU A 289 -10.92 -16.08 -81.94
C GLU A 289 -12.17 -16.63 -81.23
N SER A 290 -12.69 -17.78 -81.69
CA SER A 290 -13.86 -18.42 -81.08
C SER A 290 -13.58 -18.97 -79.67
N GLN A 291 -12.41 -19.59 -79.49
CA GLN A 291 -11.95 -20.06 -78.18
C GLN A 291 -11.75 -18.91 -77.18
N GLN A 292 -11.18 -17.80 -77.65
CA GLN A 292 -11.03 -16.60 -76.83
C GLN A 292 -12.40 -16.05 -76.39
N ASN A 293 -13.38 -15.97 -77.30
CA ASN A 293 -14.73 -15.53 -76.97
C ASN A 293 -15.42 -16.45 -75.95
N TYR A 294 -15.21 -17.77 -76.07
CA TYR A 294 -15.69 -18.74 -75.08
C TYR A 294 -15.08 -18.51 -73.69
N GLU A 295 -13.77 -18.32 -73.58
CA GLU A 295 -13.11 -18.06 -72.28
C GLU A 295 -13.53 -16.71 -71.67
N ILE A 296 -13.77 -15.68 -72.49
CA ILE A 296 -14.34 -14.40 -72.02
C ILE A 296 -15.74 -14.60 -71.45
N ALA A 297 -16.63 -15.28 -72.17
CA ALA A 297 -17.99 -15.55 -71.71
C ALA A 297 -18.00 -16.38 -70.41
N LYS A 298 -17.09 -17.34 -70.29
CA LYS A 298 -16.90 -18.18 -69.10
C LYS A 298 -16.39 -17.37 -67.90
N ALA A 299 -15.44 -16.47 -68.12
CA ALA A 299 -14.96 -15.55 -67.08
C ALA A 299 -16.08 -14.60 -66.61
N SER A 300 -16.92 -14.12 -67.52
CA SER A 300 -18.09 -13.28 -67.21
C SER A 300 -19.10 -14.03 -66.33
N LEU A 301 -19.48 -15.26 -66.70
CA LEU A 301 -20.34 -16.12 -65.88
C LEU A 301 -19.75 -16.34 -64.48
N LYS A 302 -18.44 -16.62 -64.41
CA LYS A 302 -17.73 -16.82 -63.13
C LYS A 302 -17.78 -15.56 -62.25
N LYS A 303 -17.67 -14.36 -62.83
CA LYS A 303 -17.79 -13.08 -62.11
C LYS A 303 -19.18 -12.92 -61.50
N ILE A 304 -20.24 -13.16 -62.27
CA ILE A 304 -21.64 -13.03 -61.80
C ILE A 304 -21.93 -14.07 -60.72
N ASN A 305 -21.49 -15.32 -60.89
CA ASN A 305 -21.64 -16.36 -59.87
C ASN A 305 -20.93 -16.01 -58.55
N LYS A 306 -19.73 -15.42 -58.59
CA LYS A 306 -19.06 -14.94 -57.38
C LYS A 306 -19.85 -13.81 -56.69
N LYS A 307 -20.44 -12.89 -57.45
CA LYS A 307 -21.30 -11.81 -56.92
C LYS A 307 -22.56 -12.40 -56.24
N LEU A 308 -23.21 -13.36 -56.88
CA LEU A 308 -24.36 -14.09 -56.34
C LEU A 308 -24.01 -14.94 -55.11
N GLN A 309 -22.81 -15.54 -55.05
CA GLN A 309 -22.35 -16.28 -53.87
C GLN A 309 -22.08 -15.36 -52.67
N GLY A 310 -21.51 -14.18 -52.91
CA GLY A 310 -21.39 -13.12 -51.88
C GLY A 310 -22.74 -12.71 -51.31
N LEU A 311 -23.76 -12.59 -52.16
CA LEU A 311 -25.14 -12.26 -51.76
C LEU A 311 -25.88 -13.45 -51.12
N SER A 312 -25.67 -14.67 -51.61
CA SER A 312 -26.34 -15.88 -51.12
C SER A 312 -25.78 -16.35 -49.78
N SER A 313 -24.57 -15.95 -49.42
CA SER A 313 -24.07 -16.08 -48.04
C SER A 313 -24.96 -15.34 -47.04
N GLY A 314 -25.75 -14.35 -47.50
CA GLY A 314 -26.83 -13.71 -46.72
C GLY A 314 -28.23 -14.35 -46.87
N LYS A 315 -28.48 -15.20 -47.88
CA LYS A 315 -29.81 -15.81 -48.12
C LYS A 315 -30.17 -16.97 -47.17
N ASN A 316 -29.20 -17.56 -46.48
CA ASN A 316 -29.47 -18.61 -45.48
C ASN A 316 -29.93 -18.05 -44.11
N GLY A 317 -30.26 -16.76 -44.00
CA GLY A 317 -30.54 -16.12 -42.70
C GLY A 317 -29.31 -15.99 -41.80
N ASN A 318 -28.13 -16.40 -42.29
CA ASN A 318 -26.89 -16.32 -41.56
C ASN A 318 -26.21 -14.99 -41.93
N GLY A 319 -26.49 -13.94 -41.16
CA GLY A 319 -25.78 -12.67 -41.29
C GLY A 319 -24.25 -12.84 -41.21
N VAL A 320 -23.51 -11.79 -41.57
CA VAL A 320 -22.05 -11.75 -41.43
C VAL A 320 -21.71 -11.76 -39.94
N SER A 321 -21.12 -12.85 -39.45
CA SER A 321 -20.77 -13.02 -38.03
C SER A 321 -19.54 -12.20 -37.67
N LEU A 322 -19.68 -11.37 -36.65
CA LEU A 322 -18.61 -10.59 -36.05
C LEU A 322 -18.07 -11.35 -34.83
N LYS A 323 -16.74 -11.35 -34.68
CA LYS A 323 -16.05 -12.10 -33.65
C LYS A 323 -15.12 -11.23 -32.83
N SER A 324 -14.89 -11.63 -31.58
CA SER A 324 -13.74 -11.13 -30.83
C SER A 324 -12.44 -11.76 -31.36
N TYR A 325 -11.37 -10.98 -31.41
CA TYR A 325 -9.99 -11.42 -31.69
C TYR A 325 -9.10 -11.35 -30.45
N ILE A 326 -9.63 -10.81 -29.34
CA ILE A 326 -8.94 -10.74 -28.05
C ILE A 326 -9.80 -11.36 -26.95
N ASP A 327 -9.16 -11.79 -25.88
CA ASP A 327 -9.84 -12.05 -24.62
C ASP A 327 -10.11 -10.70 -23.95
N GLY A 328 -11.26 -10.52 -23.32
CA GLY A 328 -11.56 -9.26 -22.65
C GLY A 328 -13.01 -9.11 -22.22
N ASN A 329 -13.38 -7.87 -21.92
CA ASN A 329 -14.76 -7.50 -21.58
C ASN A 329 -15.30 -6.50 -22.60
N ILE A 330 -16.61 -6.55 -22.81
CA ILE A 330 -17.30 -5.57 -23.64
C ILE A 330 -17.42 -4.28 -22.86
N ILE A 331 -16.74 -3.24 -23.34
CA ILE A 331 -16.66 -1.92 -22.71
C ILE A 331 -17.86 -1.07 -23.11
N ASP A 332 -18.26 -1.14 -24.37
CA ASP A 332 -19.37 -0.37 -24.90
C ASP A 332 -20.02 -1.07 -26.10
N ILE A 333 -21.30 -0.80 -26.32
CA ILE A 333 -22.09 -1.29 -27.46
C ILE A 333 -22.80 -0.07 -28.08
N GLU A 334 -22.34 0.35 -29.25
CA GLU A 334 -22.86 1.51 -29.96
C GLU A 334 -24.07 1.15 -30.85
N ALA A 335 -24.09 -0.08 -31.40
CA ALA A 335 -25.20 -0.55 -32.24
C ALA A 335 -26.03 -1.63 -31.55
N PHE A 336 -27.27 -1.29 -31.22
CA PHE A 336 -28.24 -2.19 -30.59
C PHE A 336 -28.91 -3.13 -31.60
N ASN A 337 -29.59 -4.17 -31.11
CA ASN A 337 -30.38 -5.08 -31.95
C ASN A 337 -31.39 -4.31 -32.81
N GLY A 338 -31.34 -4.55 -34.12
CA GLY A 338 -32.20 -3.89 -35.10
C GLY A 338 -31.64 -2.59 -35.67
N THR A 339 -30.49 -2.11 -35.16
CA THR A 339 -29.85 -0.88 -35.66
C THR A 339 -29.29 -1.10 -37.06
N TYR A 340 -29.56 -0.18 -37.98
CA TYR A 340 -28.90 -0.15 -39.28
C TYR A 340 -27.53 0.51 -39.15
N VAL A 341 -26.48 -0.15 -39.60
CA VAL A 341 -25.10 0.37 -39.61
C VAL A 341 -24.54 0.41 -41.02
N GLN A 342 -23.63 1.35 -41.26
CA GLN A 342 -22.86 1.44 -42.49
C GLN A 342 -21.54 0.66 -42.37
N GLU A 343 -20.97 0.25 -43.51
CA GLU A 343 -19.62 -0.32 -43.55
C GLU A 343 -18.60 0.62 -42.88
N GLY A 344 -17.79 0.06 -41.98
CA GLY A 344 -16.79 0.78 -41.18
C GLY A 344 -17.30 1.32 -39.85
N GLU A 345 -18.61 1.37 -39.61
CA GLU A 345 -19.19 1.87 -38.37
C GLU A 345 -18.85 0.95 -37.19
N ILE A 346 -18.54 1.53 -36.03
CA ILE A 346 -18.21 0.79 -34.81
C ILE A 346 -19.50 0.25 -34.19
N ILE A 347 -19.52 -1.05 -33.90
CA ILE A 347 -20.68 -1.73 -33.30
C ILE A 347 -20.48 -1.89 -31.80
N MET A 348 -19.27 -2.26 -31.38
CA MET A 348 -18.91 -2.41 -29.98
C MET A 348 -17.40 -2.32 -29.76
N GLN A 349 -17.04 -2.08 -28.50
CA GLN A 349 -15.66 -2.05 -28.05
C GLN A 349 -15.41 -3.19 -27.06
N ILE A 350 -14.35 -3.95 -27.28
CA ILE A 350 -13.85 -5.00 -26.40
C ILE A 350 -12.48 -4.55 -25.87
N ALA A 351 -12.23 -4.75 -24.59
CA ALA A 351 -10.90 -4.49 -24.04
C ALA A 351 -10.50 -5.49 -22.95
N ASP A 352 -9.23 -5.87 -22.95
CA ASP A 352 -8.57 -6.53 -21.83
C ASP A 352 -8.07 -5.47 -20.84
N ILE A 353 -8.57 -5.53 -19.61
CA ILE A 353 -8.21 -4.62 -18.51
C ILE A 353 -7.32 -5.29 -17.45
N SER A 354 -6.80 -6.49 -17.74
CA SER A 354 -5.90 -7.23 -16.85
C SER A 354 -4.55 -6.53 -16.65
N LYS A 355 -4.15 -5.70 -17.63
CA LYS A 355 -2.97 -4.83 -17.56
C LYS A 355 -3.36 -3.41 -17.88
N LEU A 356 -2.76 -2.46 -17.17
CA LEU A 356 -3.02 -1.03 -17.34
C LEU A 356 -1.73 -0.24 -17.46
N TRP A 357 -1.81 0.88 -18.18
CA TRP A 357 -0.75 1.87 -18.27
C TRP A 357 -1.06 3.06 -17.38
N LEU A 358 -0.18 3.32 -16.43
CA LEU A 358 -0.16 4.52 -15.60
C LEU A 358 0.69 5.58 -16.31
N LYS A 359 0.03 6.58 -16.88
CA LYS A 359 0.68 7.66 -17.62
C LYS A 359 0.82 8.90 -16.74
N ALA A 360 2.03 9.14 -16.24
CA ALA A 360 2.38 10.31 -15.47
C ALA A 360 2.93 11.44 -16.37
N ASN A 361 2.67 12.68 -15.99
CA ASN A 361 3.21 13.87 -16.64
C ASN A 361 4.13 14.64 -15.69
N ILE A 362 5.43 14.61 -15.95
CA ILE A 362 6.45 15.29 -15.13
C ILE A 362 6.68 16.69 -15.68
N SER A 363 6.59 17.72 -14.83
CA SER A 363 6.84 19.11 -15.20
C SER A 363 8.27 19.29 -15.73
N GLN A 364 8.47 20.14 -16.74
CA GLN A 364 9.78 20.44 -17.31
C GLN A 364 10.84 20.82 -16.26
N HIS A 365 10.45 21.49 -15.16
CA HIS A 365 11.35 21.86 -14.07
C HIS A 365 11.85 20.65 -13.26
N GLU A 366 11.04 19.60 -13.15
CA GLU A 366 11.32 18.37 -12.39
C GLU A 366 12.08 17.33 -13.22
N VAL A 367 11.95 17.36 -14.55
CA VAL A 367 12.54 16.37 -15.47
C VAL A 367 14.07 16.28 -15.34
N ALA A 368 14.76 17.41 -15.07
CA ALA A 368 16.21 17.40 -14.86
C ALA A 368 16.61 16.74 -13.53
N SER A 369 15.77 16.90 -12.51
CA SER A 369 16.03 16.44 -11.15
C SER A 369 15.67 14.96 -10.97
N ILE A 370 14.60 14.47 -11.62
CA ILE A 370 14.03 13.13 -11.39
C ILE A 370 14.91 11.96 -11.85
N GLY A 371 15.96 12.17 -12.66
CA GLY A 371 16.80 11.06 -13.13
C GLY A 371 15.98 9.98 -13.86
N LYS A 372 16.17 8.70 -13.51
CA LYS A 372 15.37 7.59 -14.06
C LYS A 372 14.18 7.31 -13.14
N PRO A 373 12.94 7.34 -13.65
CA PRO A 373 11.78 6.91 -12.87
C PRO A 373 11.84 5.43 -12.50
N ILE A 374 11.63 5.09 -11.23
CA ILE A 374 11.65 3.71 -10.71
C ILE A 374 10.32 3.29 -10.07
N GLY A 375 9.37 4.20 -9.96
CA GLY A 375 8.06 3.88 -9.39
C GLY A 375 7.08 5.03 -9.44
N VAL A 376 5.84 4.72 -9.09
CA VAL A 376 4.74 5.66 -8.99
C VAL A 376 3.84 5.28 -7.83
N GLU A 377 3.49 6.25 -6.99
CA GLU A 377 2.50 6.11 -5.93
C GLU A 377 1.27 6.92 -6.28
N LEU A 378 0.12 6.25 -6.41
CA LEU A 378 -1.17 6.87 -6.64
C LEU A 378 -1.77 7.26 -5.30
N LEU A 379 -2.03 8.55 -5.11
CA LEU A 379 -2.63 9.11 -3.90
C LEU A 379 -4.15 8.99 -3.99
N GLN A 380 -4.77 8.40 -2.98
CA GLN A 380 -6.22 8.20 -2.87
C GLN A 380 -6.75 8.85 -1.57
N THR A 381 -8.06 9.03 -1.48
CA THR A 381 -8.69 9.61 -0.29
C THR A 381 -8.47 8.77 0.97
N GLN A 382 -8.33 7.44 0.83
CA GLN A 382 -8.16 6.51 1.95
C GLN A 382 -6.84 5.72 1.84
N GLY A 383 -5.74 6.40 1.47
CA GLY A 383 -4.41 5.80 1.43
C GLY A 383 -3.71 6.02 0.10
N SER A 384 -2.78 5.14 -0.23
CA SER A 384 -2.05 5.20 -1.49
C SER A 384 -1.76 3.81 -2.04
N LEU A 385 -1.63 3.72 -3.36
CA LEU A 385 -1.21 2.52 -4.06
C LEU A 385 0.18 2.77 -4.65
N SER A 386 1.20 2.10 -4.12
CA SER A 386 2.58 2.25 -4.56
C SER A 386 2.98 1.14 -5.52
N PHE A 387 3.58 1.53 -6.65
CA PHE A 387 4.05 0.65 -7.69
C PHE A 387 5.51 0.91 -8.00
N THR A 388 6.36 -0.10 -7.89
CA THR A 388 7.81 0.03 -8.13
C THR A 388 8.29 -0.94 -9.19
N THR A 389 9.38 -0.60 -9.88
CA THR A 389 9.98 -1.45 -10.91
C THR A 389 10.54 -2.78 -10.39
N ASN A 390 10.73 -2.90 -9.08
CA ASN A 390 11.25 -4.11 -8.44
C ASN A 390 10.14 -5.10 -8.07
N ASN A 391 8.87 -4.70 -8.15
CA ASN A 391 7.77 -5.51 -7.65
C ASN A 391 6.56 -5.51 -8.59
N SER A 392 5.87 -4.37 -8.68
CA SER A 392 4.49 -4.30 -9.19
C SER A 392 4.28 -3.42 -10.42
N ALA A 393 5.35 -2.83 -10.97
CA ALA A 393 5.30 -2.05 -12.20
C ALA A 393 6.46 -2.36 -13.16
N LYS A 394 6.24 -2.10 -14.44
CA LYS A 394 7.29 -2.07 -15.46
C LYS A 394 7.34 -0.69 -16.12
N LEU A 395 8.48 0.00 -16.05
CA LEU A 395 8.68 1.23 -16.81
C LEU A 395 8.72 0.89 -18.30
N LEU A 396 7.72 1.38 -19.06
CA LEU A 396 7.65 1.18 -20.51
C LEU A 396 8.31 2.31 -21.29
N TYR A 397 8.11 3.54 -20.82
CA TYR A 397 8.54 4.72 -21.55
C TYR A 397 8.80 5.88 -20.60
N PHE A 398 9.93 6.57 -20.81
CA PHE A 398 10.18 7.89 -20.27
C PHE A 398 10.61 8.79 -21.43
N SER A 399 9.82 9.82 -21.70
CA SER A 399 10.00 10.69 -22.86
C SER A 399 11.28 11.51 -22.77
N SER A 400 12.09 11.45 -23.83
CA SER A 400 13.21 12.37 -24.05
C SER A 400 12.77 13.76 -24.54
N LEU A 401 11.50 13.89 -24.97
CA LEU A 401 10.91 15.13 -25.45
C LEU A 401 9.92 15.71 -24.44
N ILE A 402 9.91 17.04 -24.33
CA ILE A 402 8.89 17.80 -23.61
C ILE A 402 7.75 18.12 -24.57
N ASP A 403 6.52 17.83 -24.16
CA ASP A 403 5.33 18.24 -24.89
C ASP A 403 5.21 19.78 -24.84
N PRO A 404 5.28 20.50 -25.98
CA PRO A 404 5.34 21.95 -25.98
C PRO A 404 4.05 22.61 -25.49
N LYS A 405 2.91 21.89 -25.52
CA LYS A 405 1.63 22.40 -25.06
C LYS A 405 1.48 22.30 -23.56
N THR A 406 1.83 21.15 -22.99
CA THR A 406 1.68 20.90 -21.55
C THR A 406 2.95 21.21 -20.75
N ARG A 407 4.09 21.44 -21.41
CA ARG A 407 5.41 21.64 -20.78
C ARG A 407 5.79 20.47 -19.86
N THR A 408 5.45 19.24 -20.25
CA THR A 408 5.71 18.02 -19.46
C THR A 408 6.41 16.92 -20.26
N ALA A 409 7.21 16.10 -19.58
CA ALA A 409 7.66 14.81 -20.08
C ALA A 409 6.68 13.71 -19.66
N LYS A 410 6.42 12.76 -20.56
CA LYS A 410 5.54 11.61 -20.29
C LYS A 410 6.34 10.44 -19.70
N VAL A 411 5.86 9.85 -18.62
CA VAL A 411 6.34 8.60 -18.04
C VAL A 411 5.21 7.59 -18.06
N VAL A 412 5.47 6.36 -18.50
CA VAL A 412 4.46 5.30 -18.60
C VAL A 412 4.94 4.05 -17.88
N PHE A 413 4.17 3.62 -16.89
CA PHE A 413 4.35 2.33 -16.20
C PHE A 413 3.25 1.36 -16.58
N GLU A 414 3.58 0.10 -16.85
CA GLU A 414 2.60 -1.00 -16.94
C GLU A 414 2.44 -1.68 -15.58
N ILE A 415 1.19 -1.92 -15.17
CA ILE A 415 0.83 -2.63 -13.93
C ILE A 415 -0.11 -3.80 -14.23
N ASP A 416 -0.05 -4.84 -13.40
CA ASP A 416 -1.09 -5.89 -13.36
C ASP A 416 -2.29 -5.38 -12.55
N ASN A 417 -3.50 -5.56 -13.07
CA ASN A 417 -4.74 -5.06 -12.51
C ASN A 417 -5.71 -6.17 -12.04
N LYS A 418 -5.29 -7.45 -12.06
CA LYS A 418 -6.16 -8.58 -11.70
C LYS A 418 -6.74 -8.49 -10.30
N ASN A 419 -5.92 -8.06 -9.33
CA ASN A 419 -6.32 -7.97 -7.91
C ASN A 419 -6.59 -6.53 -7.43
N ILE A 420 -6.12 -5.53 -8.18
CA ILE A 420 -6.09 -4.12 -7.76
C ILE A 420 -7.38 -3.39 -8.16
N GLN A 421 -8.02 -3.84 -9.24
CA GLN A 421 -9.31 -3.34 -9.72
C GLN A 421 -9.36 -1.82 -10.00
N ILE A 422 -8.22 -1.22 -10.38
CA ILE A 422 -8.17 0.15 -10.86
C ILE A 422 -9.00 0.26 -12.14
N LYS A 423 -9.85 1.29 -12.19
CA LYS A 423 -10.72 1.54 -13.35
C LYS A 423 -9.97 2.33 -14.42
N PRO A 424 -9.92 1.87 -15.67
CA PRO A 424 -9.36 2.67 -16.76
C PRO A 424 -10.09 4.01 -16.93
N GLY A 425 -9.37 5.03 -17.38
CA GLY A 425 -9.89 6.41 -17.54
C GLY A 425 -9.86 7.24 -16.25
N SER A 426 -9.59 6.62 -15.09
CA SER A 426 -9.39 7.34 -13.83
C SER A 426 -8.14 8.21 -13.85
N ARG A 427 -8.15 9.23 -12.99
CA ARG A 427 -7.02 10.14 -12.76
C ARG A 427 -6.71 10.19 -11.28
N TYR A 428 -5.41 10.19 -10.96
CA TYR A 428 -4.91 10.27 -9.60
C TYR A 428 -3.85 11.35 -9.50
N SER A 429 -3.85 12.08 -8.38
CA SER A 429 -2.62 12.73 -7.91
C SER A 429 -1.61 11.63 -7.59
N ALA A 430 -0.34 11.85 -7.92
CA ALA A 430 0.67 10.82 -7.77
C ALA A 430 2.02 11.41 -7.40
N LYS A 431 2.89 10.56 -6.86
CA LYS A 431 4.32 10.81 -6.74
C LYS A 431 5.07 9.86 -7.65
N VAL A 432 6.02 10.36 -8.43
CA VAL A 432 6.88 9.52 -9.28
C VAL A 432 8.27 9.48 -8.65
N TYR A 433 8.71 8.27 -8.31
CA TYR A 433 9.97 8.01 -7.63
C TYR A 433 11.14 7.94 -8.60
N SER A 434 12.25 8.54 -8.18
CA SER A 434 13.54 8.59 -8.87
C SER A 434 14.47 7.48 -8.41
N ASP A 435 15.36 7.02 -9.30
CA ASP A 435 16.52 6.20 -8.94
C ASP A 435 17.53 6.93 -8.05
N LYS A 436 17.51 8.26 -8.04
CA LYS A 436 18.34 9.06 -7.13
C LYS A 436 17.81 8.95 -5.71
N SER A 437 18.72 8.67 -4.79
CA SER A 437 18.46 8.67 -3.36
C SER A 437 19.49 9.50 -2.62
N ARG A 438 19.13 9.89 -1.40
CA ARG A 438 20.02 10.57 -0.46
C ARG A 438 19.87 9.93 0.92
N GLU A 439 20.97 9.79 1.64
CA GLU A 439 20.91 9.34 3.03
C GLU A 439 20.35 10.45 3.91
N VAL A 440 19.30 10.10 4.66
CA VAL A 440 18.62 10.99 5.60
C VAL A 440 18.29 10.22 6.88
N VAL A 441 18.16 10.92 8.00
CA VAL A 441 17.49 10.36 9.18
C VAL A 441 16.01 10.24 8.83
N ALA A 442 15.48 9.02 8.89
CA ALA A 442 14.08 8.79 8.60
C ALA A 442 13.44 7.84 9.61
N ILE A 443 12.16 8.10 9.85
CA ILE A 443 11.28 7.31 10.72
C ILE A 443 10.11 6.76 9.91
N ALA A 444 9.43 5.74 10.42
CA ALA A 444 8.22 5.24 9.80
C ALA A 444 7.17 6.37 9.75
N LYS A 445 6.46 6.51 8.65
CA LYS A 445 5.36 7.49 8.53
C LYS A 445 4.32 7.37 9.63
N SER A 446 4.07 6.16 10.11
CA SER A 446 3.11 5.89 11.18
C SER A 446 3.50 6.48 12.53
N SER A 447 4.76 6.91 12.69
CA SER A 447 5.23 7.61 13.89
C SER A 447 4.82 9.07 13.97
N ILE A 448 4.44 9.69 12.85
CA ILE A 448 4.02 11.10 12.84
C ILE A 448 2.56 11.20 13.23
N ILE A 449 2.28 12.03 14.22
CA ILE A 449 0.95 12.49 14.56
C ILE A 449 0.82 13.96 14.19
N SER A 450 -0.30 14.30 13.54
CA SER A 450 -0.70 15.69 13.35
C SER A 450 -1.49 16.15 14.58
N ASP A 451 -0.89 17.02 15.39
CA ASP A 451 -1.51 17.62 16.57
C ASP A 451 -1.64 19.13 16.35
N ASN A 452 -2.87 19.65 16.29
CA ASN A 452 -3.16 21.06 15.99
C ASN A 452 -2.48 21.63 14.73
N GLY A 453 -2.20 20.78 13.75
CA GLY A 453 -1.53 21.15 12.50
C GLY A 453 0.00 21.08 12.54
N GLU A 454 0.58 20.69 13.67
CA GLU A 454 2.01 20.44 13.83
C GLU A 454 2.32 18.95 13.74
N ASN A 455 3.50 18.61 13.21
CA ASN A 455 3.98 17.23 13.16
C ASN A 455 4.72 16.91 14.47
N VAL A 456 4.24 15.86 15.13
CA VAL A 456 4.72 15.44 16.45
C VAL A 456 5.08 13.96 16.41
N VAL A 457 6.10 13.61 17.18
CA VAL A 457 6.56 12.24 17.42
C VAL A 457 6.67 12.00 18.91
N PHE A 458 6.62 10.73 19.30
CA PHE A 458 6.90 10.30 20.67
C PHE A 458 8.19 9.49 20.69
N VAL A 459 9.22 10.03 21.34
CA VAL A 459 10.53 9.39 21.51
C VAL A 459 10.50 8.59 22.79
N GLN A 460 11.00 7.36 22.75
CA GLN A 460 11.11 6.49 23.91
C GLN A 460 12.49 6.70 24.56
N ASN A 461 12.52 7.37 25.71
CA ASN A 461 13.74 7.61 26.49
C ASN A 461 14.03 6.45 27.44
N GLY A 462 12.98 5.76 27.89
CA GLY A 462 13.05 4.54 28.71
C GLY A 462 11.86 3.61 28.43
N GLY A 463 11.86 2.43 29.04
CA GLY A 463 10.88 1.37 28.80
C GLY A 463 9.44 1.86 28.98
N GLU A 464 9.25 2.78 29.92
CA GLU A 464 7.96 3.40 30.24
C GLU A 464 8.00 4.93 30.17
N SER A 465 9.11 5.49 29.68
CA SER A 465 9.36 6.94 29.61
C SER A 465 9.37 7.41 28.15
N PHE A 466 8.51 8.38 27.87
CA PHE A 466 8.33 8.93 26.54
C PHE A 466 8.40 10.45 26.55
N GLU A 467 8.85 11.02 25.44
CA GLU A 467 8.93 12.47 25.27
C GLU A 467 8.22 12.88 24.00
N ARG A 468 7.34 13.87 24.11
CA ARG A 468 6.65 14.46 22.96
C ARG A 468 7.55 15.50 22.31
N ARG A 469 7.97 15.27 21.07
CA ARG A 469 8.82 16.22 20.31
C ARG A 469 8.14 16.72 19.05
N LEU A 470 8.33 18.00 18.77
CA LEU A 470 8.00 18.59 17.47
C LEU A 470 9.08 18.23 16.46
N VAL A 471 8.68 17.95 15.23
CA VAL A 471 9.63 17.58 14.16
C VAL A 471 9.38 18.37 12.89
N GLU A 472 10.46 18.74 12.21
CA GLU A 472 10.40 19.22 10.84
C GLU A 472 10.59 18.04 9.88
N VAL A 473 9.55 17.78 9.11
CA VAL A 473 9.53 16.68 8.14
C VAL A 473 9.98 17.16 6.78
N GLY A 474 10.62 16.28 6.02
CA GLY A 474 11.10 16.58 4.68
C GLY A 474 10.46 15.69 3.62
N ASP A 475 11.29 15.15 2.73
CA ASP A 475 10.81 14.24 1.69
C ASP A 475 10.26 12.96 2.33
N THR A 476 9.39 12.26 1.60
CA THR A 476 8.79 11.03 2.08
C THR A 476 8.61 10.06 0.93
N ASP A 477 8.94 8.80 1.16
CA ASP A 477 8.67 7.70 0.23
C ASP A 477 7.35 7.01 0.61
N SER A 478 7.12 5.75 0.25
CA SER A 478 5.90 5.03 0.64
C SER A 478 5.82 4.70 2.13
N MET A 479 6.94 4.40 2.80
CA MET A 479 6.98 3.86 4.18
C MET A 479 7.59 4.83 5.19
N TYR A 480 8.55 5.65 4.76
CA TYR A 480 9.41 6.46 5.60
C TYR A 480 9.29 7.94 5.26
N VAL A 481 9.59 8.76 6.27
CA VAL A 481 9.60 10.22 6.20
C VAL A 481 10.93 10.73 6.71
N GLU A 482 11.56 11.62 5.95
CA GLU A 482 12.75 12.33 6.39
C GLU A 482 12.43 13.21 7.59
N ILE A 483 13.31 13.17 8.59
CA ILE A 483 13.34 14.13 9.68
C ILE A 483 14.51 15.09 9.45
N ARG A 484 14.21 16.38 9.32
CA ARG A 484 15.19 17.46 9.16
C ARG A 484 15.66 17.99 10.51
N SER A 485 14.78 17.98 11.51
CA SER A 485 15.09 18.38 12.89
C SER A 485 14.12 17.72 13.88
N GLY A 486 14.55 17.58 15.14
CA GLY A 486 13.74 17.08 16.26
C GLY A 486 13.98 15.62 16.67
N ILE A 487 14.60 14.80 15.81
CA ILE A 487 15.04 13.43 16.11
C ILE A 487 16.46 13.20 15.58
N GLU A 488 17.27 12.50 16.36
CA GLU A 488 18.59 12.03 15.98
C GLU A 488 18.59 10.53 15.59
N ALA A 489 19.61 10.12 14.82
CA ALA A 489 19.76 8.71 14.49
C ALA A 489 20.12 7.89 15.73
N GLY A 490 19.44 6.77 15.94
CA GLY A 490 19.59 5.90 17.11
C GLY A 490 18.50 6.08 18.16
N GLU A 491 17.69 7.13 18.07
CA GLU A 491 16.54 7.32 18.95
C GLU A 491 15.38 6.39 18.57
N ARG A 492 14.67 5.87 19.56
CA ARG A 492 13.49 5.02 19.33
C ARG A 492 12.24 5.88 19.30
N VAL A 493 11.42 5.71 18.26
CA VAL A 493 10.16 6.43 18.09
C VAL A 493 9.00 5.46 18.07
N VAL A 494 7.87 5.87 18.65
CA VAL A 494 6.64 5.07 18.64
C VAL A 494 6.08 5.02 17.21
N THR A 495 5.92 3.83 16.64
CA THR A 495 5.37 3.60 15.29
C THR A 495 3.91 3.15 15.32
N LYS A 496 3.46 2.54 16.43
CA LYS A 496 2.08 2.16 16.68
C LYS A 496 1.68 2.48 18.11
N GLY A 497 0.41 2.83 18.32
CA GLY A 497 -0.09 3.21 19.66
C GLY A 497 0.20 4.66 20.06
N ALA A 498 0.89 5.45 19.22
CA ALA A 498 1.26 6.83 19.52
C ALA A 498 0.05 7.73 19.87
N TYR A 499 -1.11 7.51 19.24
CA TYR A 499 -2.33 8.27 19.56
C TYR A 499 -2.87 7.93 20.97
N ARG A 500 -2.71 6.68 21.43
CA ARG A 500 -3.09 6.27 22.78
C ARG A 500 -2.17 6.91 23.82
N LEU A 501 -0.87 6.93 23.53
CA LEU A 501 0.13 7.62 24.35
C LEU A 501 -0.19 9.12 24.46
N MET A 502 -0.51 9.77 23.34
CA MET A 502 -0.93 11.17 23.33
C MET A 502 -2.16 11.41 24.22
N LEU A 503 -3.20 10.60 24.12
CA LEU A 503 -4.38 10.73 24.99
C LEU A 503 -4.05 10.52 26.47
N SER A 504 -3.13 9.59 26.78
CA SER A 504 -2.67 9.35 28.15
C SER A 504 -1.94 10.55 28.73
N SER A 505 -1.13 11.24 27.91
CA SER A 505 -0.39 12.44 28.32
C SER A 505 -1.28 13.66 28.59
N LEU A 506 -2.51 13.66 28.07
CA LEU A 506 -3.49 14.74 28.27
C LEU A 506 -4.39 14.49 29.49
N ALA A 507 -4.39 13.28 30.05
CA ALA A 507 -5.05 13.03 31.32
C ALA A 507 -4.24 13.71 32.44
N PRO A 508 -4.89 14.37 33.42
CA PRO A 508 -4.15 14.93 34.55
C PRO A 508 -3.30 13.83 35.17
N ALA A 509 -1.99 14.09 35.31
CA ALA A 509 -1.04 13.17 35.93
C ALA A 509 -1.71 12.61 37.18
N ALA A 510 -1.97 11.30 37.17
CA ALA A 510 -2.49 10.66 38.35
C ALA A 510 -1.44 10.88 39.44
N VAL A 511 -1.78 11.73 40.41
CA VAL A 511 -1.04 12.00 41.63
C VAL A 511 -0.38 10.71 42.10
N GLY A 512 0.93 10.79 42.36
CA GLY A 512 1.83 9.69 42.63
C GLY A 512 1.15 8.49 43.26
N HIS A 513 1.08 7.40 42.51
CA HIS A 513 0.85 6.11 43.12
C HIS A 513 2.18 5.70 43.71
N GLY A 514 2.34 5.95 45.02
CA GLY A 514 3.34 5.26 45.81
C GLY A 514 3.17 3.76 45.53
N HIS A 515 4.20 3.17 44.93
CA HIS A 515 4.26 1.76 44.65
C HIS A 515 4.41 1.03 45.97
N ALA A 516 3.28 0.61 46.55
CA ALA A 516 3.23 -0.35 47.63
C ALA A 516 2.64 -1.65 47.09
N HIS A 517 3.48 -2.66 46.89
CA HIS A 517 3.07 -4.06 46.76
C HIS A 517 4.04 -4.99 47.47
#